data_AF-A0A0W8C2Q2-F1
#
_entry.id   AF-A0A0W8C2Q2-F1
#
_cell.length_a   1.000
_cell.length_b   1.000
_cell.length_c   1.000
_cell.angle_alpha   90.00
_cell.angle_beta   90.00
_cell.angle_gamma   90.00
#
_symmetry.space_group_name_H-M   'P 1'
#
loop_
_entity.id
_entity.type
_entity.pdbx_description
1 polymer ?
#
loop_
_entity_poly.entity_id
_entity_poly.type
_entity_poly.pdbx_seq_one_letter_code
_entity_poly.pdbx_strand_id
1 'polypeptide(L)'
;MQFVVATNVFVLVAIAHATTLNIYNQCDECIQFYDNSAIETITIGGSTTRTLVSGFNGMFRNGVGPQATLAEFSITGGYIWYDISIIPTGSIGPGLCESLEACKAVTGGTGFNTAMQISPSGCTTVTCMADGCADAYQYPSDGTKTHACPDTANINLIFCPGGPTSATTPSAPIIHPLTTATSTTPSAPMTAALTTTAQPHLRSPLGQHHS
;
A
#
# COMPACT_ATOMS: atom_id res chain seq x y z
N MET A 1 -53.83 -15.16 50.96
CA MET A 1 -53.25 -13.93 50.38
C MET A 1 -51.97 -14.34 49.65
N GLN A 2 -52.06 -14.58 48.34
CA GLN A 2 -50.92 -15.05 47.54
C GLN A 2 -50.27 -13.83 46.88
N PHE A 3 -49.05 -13.48 47.30
CA PHE A 3 -48.29 -12.40 46.66
C PHE A 3 -47.53 -12.99 45.46
N VAL A 4 -47.88 -12.55 44.26
CA VAL A 4 -47.11 -12.83 43.04
C VAL A 4 -46.04 -11.74 42.94
N VAL A 5 -44.78 -12.10 43.11
CA VAL A 5 -43.64 -11.20 42.87
C VAL A 5 -43.26 -11.31 41.39
N ALA A 6 -43.54 -10.26 40.61
CA ALA A 6 -43.14 -10.17 39.22
C ALA A 6 -41.70 -9.63 39.13
N THR A 7 -40.75 -10.51 38.83
CA THR A 7 -39.35 -10.14 38.61
C THR A 7 -39.21 -9.56 37.20
N ASN A 8 -39.11 -8.23 37.08
CA ASN A 8 -38.85 -7.56 35.81
C ASN A 8 -37.37 -7.72 35.44
N VAL A 9 -37.09 -8.55 34.44
CA VAL A 9 -35.76 -8.67 33.83
C VAL A 9 -35.60 -7.54 32.82
N PHE A 10 -34.82 -6.52 33.16
CA PHE A 10 -34.39 -5.49 32.21
C PHE A 10 -33.22 -6.04 31.38
N VAL A 11 -33.50 -6.35 30.11
CA VAL A 11 -32.45 -6.69 29.13
C VAL A 11 -31.85 -5.38 28.62
N LEU A 12 -30.64 -5.04 29.05
CA LEU A 12 -29.85 -3.99 28.41
C LEU A 12 -29.32 -4.52 27.08
N VAL A 13 -29.89 -4.04 25.97
CA VAL A 13 -29.31 -4.23 24.65
C VAL A 13 -28.18 -3.21 24.51
N ALA A 14 -26.92 -3.68 24.55
CA ALA A 14 -25.79 -2.82 24.21
C ALA A 14 -25.87 -2.47 22.71
N ILE A 15 -26.01 -1.20 22.39
CA ILE A 15 -25.93 -0.72 21.00
C ILE A 15 -24.44 -0.69 20.66
N ALA A 16 -24.00 -1.61 19.80
CA ALA A 16 -22.65 -1.57 19.27
C ALA A 16 -22.52 -0.37 18.32
N HIS A 17 -21.74 0.64 18.73
CA HIS A 17 -21.37 1.73 17.84
C HIS A 17 -20.37 1.20 16.80
N ALA A 18 -20.63 1.53 15.54
CA ALA A 18 -19.78 1.13 14.43
C ALA A 18 -19.54 2.34 13.54
N THR A 19 -18.27 2.55 13.18
CA THR A 19 -17.82 3.60 12.28
C THR A 19 -17.88 3.07 10.85
N THR A 20 -18.56 3.80 9.96
CA THR A 20 -18.53 3.49 8.53
C THR A 20 -17.28 4.09 7.88
N LEU A 21 -16.48 3.23 7.28
CA LEU A 21 -15.38 3.62 6.40
C LEU A 21 -15.86 3.48 4.95
N ASN A 22 -15.98 4.61 4.25
CA ASN A 22 -16.25 4.64 2.83
C ASN A 22 -14.92 4.66 2.07
N ILE A 23 -14.73 3.75 1.13
CA ILE A 23 -13.50 3.61 0.37
C ILE A 23 -13.78 3.96 -1.09
N TYR A 24 -12.98 4.87 -1.65
CA TYR A 24 -13.12 5.33 -3.02
C TYR A 24 -11.84 5.09 -3.81
N ASN A 25 -11.99 4.57 -5.03
CA ASN A 25 -10.91 4.51 -6.00
C ASN A 25 -11.04 5.67 -7.00
N GLN A 26 -10.19 6.69 -6.89
CA GLN A 26 -10.07 7.78 -7.85
C GLN A 26 -8.83 7.65 -8.75
N CYS A 27 -8.12 6.52 -8.68
CA CYS A 27 -7.00 6.23 -9.58
C CYS A 27 -7.51 5.98 -11.01
N ASP A 28 -6.62 6.06 -11.99
CA ASP A 28 -6.87 5.71 -13.40
C ASP A 28 -6.77 4.20 -13.68
N GLU A 29 -6.55 3.42 -12.63
CA GLU A 29 -6.48 1.96 -12.64
C GLU A 29 -7.34 1.34 -11.54
N CYS A 30 -7.64 0.04 -11.69
CA CYS A 30 -8.28 -0.71 -10.61
C CYS A 30 -7.29 -0.89 -9.45
N ILE A 31 -7.76 -0.69 -8.22
CA ILE A 31 -6.95 -1.01 -7.03
C ILE A 31 -7.29 -2.41 -6.51
N GLN A 32 -6.28 -3.09 -5.98
CA GLN A 32 -6.41 -4.31 -5.22
C GLN A 32 -6.54 -3.95 -3.74
N PHE A 33 -7.73 -3.51 -3.31
CA PHE A 33 -7.96 -3.11 -1.94
C PHE A 33 -7.73 -4.30 -0.99
N TYR A 34 -6.80 -4.15 -0.04
CA TYR A 34 -6.48 -5.15 0.96
C TYR A 34 -6.80 -4.63 2.36
N ASP A 35 -7.54 -5.42 3.13
CA ASP A 35 -8.05 -5.07 4.47
C ASP A 35 -7.44 -5.91 5.61
N ASN A 36 -6.25 -6.47 5.39
CA ASN A 36 -5.57 -7.47 6.23
C ASN A 36 -6.16 -8.88 6.21
N SER A 37 -7.22 -9.13 5.45
CA SER A 37 -7.80 -10.46 5.33
C SER A 37 -7.97 -10.89 3.88
N ALA A 38 -8.58 -10.04 3.07
CA ALA A 38 -8.93 -10.35 1.70
C ALA A 38 -8.56 -9.22 0.74
N ILE A 39 -8.44 -9.58 -0.53
CA ILE A 39 -8.31 -8.61 -1.63
C ILE A 39 -9.69 -8.43 -2.27
N GLU A 40 -10.11 -7.18 -2.43
CA GLU A 40 -11.26 -6.76 -3.21
C GLU A 40 -10.77 -5.86 -4.35
N THR A 41 -11.18 -6.13 -5.59
CA THR A 41 -10.87 -5.23 -6.70
C THR A 41 -11.88 -4.10 -6.74
N ILE A 42 -11.42 -2.87 -6.53
CA ILE A 42 -12.26 -1.67 -6.70
C ILE A 42 -11.93 -1.07 -8.05
N THR A 43 -12.90 -1.13 -8.97
CA THR A 43 -12.76 -0.58 -10.33
C THR A 43 -12.54 0.93 -10.34
N ILE A 44 -12.08 1.46 -11.47
CA ILE A 44 -11.86 2.91 -11.69
C ILE A 44 -13.14 3.69 -11.37
N GLY A 45 -13.05 4.69 -10.48
CA GLY A 45 -14.20 5.46 -10.02
C GLY A 45 -15.16 4.70 -9.09
N GLY A 46 -14.85 3.45 -8.75
CA GLY A 46 -15.64 2.60 -7.89
C GLY A 46 -15.47 2.92 -6.40
N SER A 47 -16.33 2.31 -5.59
CA SER A 47 -16.28 2.42 -4.14
C SER A 47 -16.73 1.14 -3.44
N THR A 48 -16.28 0.96 -2.21
CA THR A 48 -16.79 -0.08 -1.29
C THR A 48 -16.87 0.49 0.13
N THR A 49 -17.33 -0.31 1.09
CA THR A 49 -17.43 0.10 2.49
C THR A 49 -16.84 -0.95 3.42
N ARG A 50 -16.36 -0.51 4.58
CA ARG A 50 -16.06 -1.36 5.74
C ARG A 50 -16.74 -0.79 6.98
N THR A 51 -17.07 -1.69 7.90
CA THR A 51 -17.63 -1.34 9.20
C THR A 51 -16.57 -1.59 10.26
N LEU A 52 -16.08 -0.53 10.90
CA LEU A 52 -15.08 -0.61 11.96
C LEU A 52 -15.80 -0.54 13.30
N VAL A 53 -15.64 -1.56 14.13
CA VAL A 53 -16.27 -1.62 15.46
C VAL A 53 -15.23 -1.35 16.55
N SER A 54 -15.68 -0.95 17.74
CA SER A 54 -14.80 -0.84 18.90
C SER A 54 -13.95 -2.10 19.08
N GLY A 55 -12.64 -1.91 19.26
CA GLY A 55 -11.62 -2.95 19.29
C GLY A 55 -10.93 -3.21 17.96
N PHE A 56 -11.38 -2.60 16.85
CA PHE A 56 -10.67 -2.69 15.58
C PHE A 56 -9.27 -2.07 15.69
N ASN A 57 -8.27 -2.77 15.13
CA ASN A 57 -6.91 -2.29 14.96
C ASN A 57 -6.36 -2.94 13.68
N GLY A 58 -5.95 -2.13 12.70
CA GLY A 58 -5.45 -2.63 11.44
C GLY A 58 -5.23 -1.53 10.41
N MET A 59 -4.83 -1.94 9.22
CA MET A 59 -4.54 -1.03 8.09
C MET A 59 -5.28 -1.39 6.80
N PHE A 60 -5.39 -0.43 5.89
CA PHE A 60 -5.92 -0.63 4.56
C PHE A 60 -4.92 -0.13 3.52
N ARG A 61 -4.79 -0.84 2.40
CA ARG A 61 -3.80 -0.51 1.37
C ARG A 61 -4.18 -1.04 -0.01
N ASN A 62 -3.46 -0.57 -1.04
CA ASN A 62 -3.51 -1.13 -2.38
C ASN A 62 -2.46 -2.25 -2.53
N GLY A 63 -2.92 -3.49 -2.69
CA GLY A 63 -2.12 -4.70 -2.82
C GLY A 63 -1.70 -5.33 -1.49
N VAL A 64 -1.16 -6.54 -1.56
CA VAL A 64 -0.60 -7.27 -0.39
C VAL A 64 0.89 -7.06 -0.20
N GLY A 65 1.54 -6.33 -1.13
CA GLY A 65 2.96 -6.07 -1.08
C GLY A 65 3.36 -5.34 0.21
N PRO A 66 4.55 -5.62 0.76
CA PRO A 66 5.04 -4.93 1.95
C PRO A 66 5.38 -3.45 1.65
N GLN A 67 5.65 -3.12 0.39
CA GLN A 67 5.86 -1.75 -0.08
C GLN A 67 4.52 -1.11 -0.43
N ALA A 68 3.88 -0.48 0.56
CA ALA A 68 2.59 0.14 0.35
C ALA A 68 2.34 1.31 1.28
N THR A 69 1.66 2.33 0.76
CA THR A 69 1.04 3.37 1.58
C THR A 69 -0.07 2.75 2.41
N LEU A 70 -0.02 2.92 3.74
CA LEU A 70 -0.98 2.35 4.67
C LEU A 70 -1.92 3.44 5.20
N ALA A 71 -3.23 3.17 5.21
CA ALA A 71 -4.16 3.88 6.08
C ALA A 71 -4.36 3.05 7.35
N GLU A 72 -3.85 3.52 8.47
CA GLU A 72 -3.91 2.79 9.74
C GLU A 72 -5.06 3.33 10.59
N PHE A 73 -5.81 2.43 11.23
CA PHE A 73 -6.93 2.79 12.10
C PHE A 73 -6.93 1.96 13.38
N SER A 74 -7.33 2.60 14.48
CA SER A 74 -7.77 1.90 15.69
C SER A 74 -9.03 2.53 16.27
N ILE A 75 -10.04 1.72 16.56
CA ILE A 75 -11.30 2.16 17.17
C ILE A 75 -11.28 1.78 18.65
N THR A 76 -11.01 2.72 19.53
CA THR A 76 -10.90 2.45 20.96
C THR A 76 -11.10 3.72 21.79
N GLY A 77 -11.66 3.56 22.99
CA GLY A 77 -11.84 4.66 23.94
C GLY A 77 -12.83 5.74 23.48
N GLY A 78 -13.73 5.45 22.55
CA GLY A 78 -14.66 6.44 21.97
C GLY A 78 -14.06 7.24 20.80
N TYR A 79 -12.89 6.83 20.30
CA TYR A 79 -12.18 7.52 19.23
C TYR A 79 -11.83 6.57 18.07
N ILE A 80 -11.82 7.15 16.88
CA ILE A 80 -11.04 6.68 15.74
C ILE A 80 -9.65 7.32 15.88
N TRP A 81 -8.64 6.49 16.10
CA TRP A 81 -7.23 6.84 15.91
C TRP A 81 -6.86 6.50 14.49
N TYR A 82 -6.21 7.41 13.78
CA TYR A 82 -5.87 7.20 12.37
C TYR A 82 -4.60 7.95 11.97
N ASP A 83 -3.92 7.39 10.99
CA ASP A 83 -2.76 7.98 10.34
C ASP A 83 -2.51 7.35 8.97
N ILE A 84 -1.61 7.97 8.21
CA ILE A 84 -1.04 7.39 7.00
C ILE A 84 0.40 7.00 7.30
N SER A 85 0.84 5.85 6.83
CA SER A 85 2.23 5.41 6.96
C SER A 85 2.83 5.08 5.61
N ILE A 86 4.05 5.58 5.40
CA ILE A 86 4.92 5.25 4.28
C ILE A 86 6.27 4.73 4.77
N ILE A 87 6.32 4.22 6.01
CA ILE A 87 7.56 3.69 6.59
C ILE A 87 8.05 2.56 5.68
N PRO A 88 9.26 2.67 5.10
CA PRO A 88 9.82 1.62 4.27
C PRO A 88 9.92 0.31 5.03
N THR A 89 9.52 -0.78 4.39
CA THR A 89 9.69 -2.13 4.91
C THR A 89 10.48 -2.96 3.90
N GLY A 90 10.74 -4.24 4.15
CA GLY A 90 11.45 -5.09 3.20
C GLY A 90 11.61 -6.50 3.73
N SER A 91 12.66 -7.19 3.31
CA SER A 91 13.06 -8.46 3.93
C SER A 91 13.47 -8.29 5.40
N ILE A 92 13.78 -7.05 5.79
CA ILE A 92 14.03 -6.63 7.17
C ILE A 92 13.10 -5.45 7.46
N GLY A 93 12.58 -5.37 8.68
CA GLY A 93 11.78 -4.23 9.14
C GLY A 93 12.61 -2.94 9.33
N PRO A 94 11.96 -1.79 9.52
CA PRO A 94 12.63 -0.49 9.64
C PRO A 94 13.56 -0.38 10.87
N GLY A 95 13.39 -1.23 11.88
CA GLY A 95 14.17 -1.16 13.11
C GLY A 95 13.97 0.19 13.80
N LEU A 96 15.07 0.88 14.10
CA LEU A 96 15.09 2.20 14.74
C LEU A 96 15.62 3.29 13.80
N CYS A 97 15.41 3.18 12.48
CA CYS A 97 15.72 4.27 11.57
C CYS A 97 14.95 5.55 11.98
N GLU A 98 15.60 6.71 11.83
CA GLU A 98 15.08 8.01 12.32
C GLU A 98 14.77 8.99 11.17
N SER A 99 14.79 8.52 9.93
CA SER A 99 14.41 9.27 8.73
C SER A 99 13.97 8.33 7.62
N LEU A 100 13.22 8.85 6.65
CA LEU A 100 12.78 8.08 5.48
C LEU A 100 13.98 7.47 4.75
N GLU A 101 15.02 8.27 4.50
CA GLU A 101 16.23 7.86 3.80
C GLU A 101 16.95 6.74 4.56
N ALA A 102 17.07 6.87 5.88
CA ALA A 102 17.66 5.82 6.72
C ALA A 102 16.83 4.53 6.66
N CYS A 103 15.49 4.63 6.72
CA CYS A 103 14.62 3.47 6.64
C CYS A 103 14.72 2.78 5.26
N LYS A 104 14.81 3.55 4.17
CA LYS A 104 15.05 2.99 2.82
C LYS A 104 16.39 2.29 2.74
N ALA A 105 17.44 2.88 3.32
CA ALA A 105 18.78 2.28 3.33
C ALA A 105 18.83 0.96 4.12
N VAL A 106 18.13 0.88 5.26
CA VAL A 106 18.09 -0.34 6.10
C VAL A 106 17.25 -1.44 5.47
N THR A 107 16.10 -1.09 4.91
CA THR A 107 15.09 -2.08 4.46
C THR A 107 15.23 -2.45 3.00
N GLY A 108 15.85 -1.59 2.18
CA GLY A 108 15.81 -1.66 0.72
C GLY A 108 14.44 -1.36 0.12
N GLY A 109 13.47 -0.94 0.93
CA GLY A 109 12.10 -0.64 0.53
C GLY A 109 11.89 0.81 0.10
N THR A 110 10.65 1.09 -0.31
CA THR A 110 10.18 2.44 -0.64
C THR A 110 9.14 2.93 0.36
N GLY A 111 8.22 2.04 0.80
CA GLY A 111 7.12 2.37 1.72
C GLY A 111 5.92 3.09 1.07
N PHE A 112 6.04 3.63 -0.14
CA PHE A 112 4.95 4.29 -0.87
C PHE A 112 4.59 3.55 -2.17
N ASN A 113 3.30 3.46 -2.49
CA ASN A 113 2.83 2.94 -3.78
C ASN A 113 1.63 3.69 -4.37
N THR A 114 0.64 4.06 -3.56
CA THR A 114 -0.58 4.71 -4.03
C THR A 114 -0.86 5.94 -3.18
N ALA A 115 -1.17 7.06 -3.83
CA ALA A 115 -1.58 8.29 -3.16
C ALA A 115 -2.87 8.05 -2.37
N MET A 116 -2.99 8.67 -1.20
CA MET A 116 -4.05 8.36 -0.25
C MET A 116 -4.48 9.57 0.56
N GLN A 117 -5.76 9.66 0.88
CA GLN A 117 -6.31 10.62 1.83
C GLN A 117 -7.28 9.92 2.80
N ILE A 118 -7.18 10.29 4.08
CA ILE A 118 -8.16 9.95 5.10
C ILE A 118 -8.88 11.24 5.48
N SER A 119 -10.17 11.33 5.17
CA SER A 119 -11.01 12.49 5.43
C SER A 119 -12.18 12.11 6.34
N PRO A 120 -12.00 12.22 7.67
CA PRO A 120 -13.09 12.06 8.64
C PRO A 120 -13.93 13.32 8.75
N SER A 121 -15.24 13.16 8.96
CA SER A 121 -16.17 14.28 9.13
C SER A 121 -15.89 15.05 10.42
N GLY A 122 -15.56 16.35 10.30
CA GLY A 122 -15.38 17.24 11.45
C GLY A 122 -14.01 17.14 12.14
N CYS A 123 -13.05 16.41 11.56
CA CYS A 123 -11.71 16.21 12.09
C CYS A 123 -10.65 16.47 11.01
N THR A 124 -9.37 16.42 11.38
CA THR A 124 -8.25 16.70 10.48
C THR A 124 -8.22 15.72 9.32
N THR A 125 -8.22 16.22 8.09
CA THR A 125 -7.93 15.40 6.91
C THR A 125 -6.42 15.25 6.75
N VAL A 126 -5.94 14.02 6.53
CA VAL A 126 -4.53 13.74 6.23
C VAL A 126 -4.37 13.22 4.82
N THR A 127 -3.35 13.69 4.11
CA THR A 127 -3.14 13.39 2.69
C THR A 127 -1.67 13.08 2.38
N CYS A 128 -1.44 11.96 1.70
CA CYS A 128 -0.14 11.59 1.17
C CYS A 128 -0.21 11.40 -0.35
N MET A 129 0.28 12.39 -1.10
CA MET A 129 0.28 12.35 -2.57
C MET A 129 1.53 11.73 -3.18
N ALA A 130 2.61 11.64 -2.41
CA ALA A 130 3.90 11.17 -2.88
C ALA A 130 4.75 10.65 -1.72
N ASP A 131 5.77 9.88 -2.07
CA ASP A 131 6.86 9.49 -1.17
C ASP A 131 7.48 10.73 -0.48
N GLY A 132 7.67 10.66 0.84
CA GLY A 132 8.13 11.79 1.66
C GLY A 132 7.05 12.83 2.03
N CYS A 133 5.76 12.52 1.83
CA CYS A 133 4.65 13.40 2.23
C CYS A 133 4.69 13.78 3.72
N ALA A 134 4.31 15.02 4.03
CA ALA A 134 4.41 15.57 5.37
C ALA A 134 3.41 14.95 6.38
N ASP A 135 2.26 14.48 5.91
CA ASP A 135 1.18 13.98 6.76
C ASP A 135 1.36 12.51 7.19
N ALA A 136 2.32 11.78 6.60
CA ALA A 136 2.51 10.36 6.89
C ALA A 136 3.68 10.10 7.84
N TYR A 137 3.60 8.99 8.57
CA TYR A 137 4.74 8.37 9.21
C TYR A 137 5.81 8.01 8.17
N GLN A 138 7.00 8.56 8.33
CA GLN A 138 8.15 8.27 7.46
C GLN A 138 9.18 7.35 8.11
N TYR A 139 9.15 7.26 9.44
CA TYR A 139 10.00 6.41 10.26
C TYR A 139 9.29 6.07 11.59
N PRO A 140 9.68 4.98 12.30
CA PRO A 140 8.92 4.46 13.43
C PRO A 140 8.76 5.41 14.64
N SER A 141 9.75 6.25 14.91
CA SER A 141 9.76 7.15 16.08
C SER A 141 9.08 8.50 15.84
N ASP A 142 8.46 8.73 14.67
CA ASP A 142 7.76 9.98 14.35
C ASP A 142 6.42 10.10 15.09
N GLY A 143 6.44 10.39 16.39
CA GLY A 143 5.24 10.45 17.23
C GLY A 143 4.23 11.57 16.91
N THR A 144 4.34 12.26 15.77
CA THR A 144 3.53 13.45 15.45
C THR A 144 2.38 13.21 14.49
N LYS A 145 2.26 12.00 13.92
CA LYS A 145 1.39 11.73 12.76
C LYS A 145 0.06 11.06 13.10
N THR A 146 -0.09 10.50 14.29
CA THR A 146 -1.39 9.99 14.73
C THR A 146 -2.38 11.13 15.00
N HIS A 147 -3.56 11.00 14.42
CA HIS A 147 -4.70 11.87 14.66
C HIS A 147 -5.83 11.10 15.35
N ALA A 148 -6.77 11.85 15.91
CA ALA A 148 -7.94 11.29 16.58
C ALA A 148 -9.22 12.02 16.14
N CYS A 149 -10.31 11.27 16.06
CA CYS A 149 -11.66 11.78 15.80
C CYS A 149 -12.66 11.02 16.66
N PRO A 150 -13.81 11.59 17.07
CA PRO A 150 -14.86 10.80 17.73
C PRO A 150 -15.29 9.61 16.85
N ASP A 151 -15.51 8.44 17.44
CA ASP A 151 -15.88 7.22 16.71
C ASP A 151 -17.27 7.23 16.03
N THR A 152 -17.98 8.35 16.20
CA THR A 152 -19.23 8.68 15.50
C THR A 152 -19.01 9.39 14.17
N ALA A 153 -17.78 9.75 13.82
CA ALA A 153 -17.46 10.40 12.55
C ALA A 153 -17.57 9.43 11.36
N ASN A 154 -18.06 9.93 10.23
CA ASN A 154 -17.97 9.19 8.97
C ASN A 154 -16.57 9.38 8.38
N ILE A 155 -15.97 8.31 7.86
CA ILE A 155 -14.62 8.36 7.28
C ILE A 155 -14.68 8.09 5.79
N ASN A 156 -14.00 8.94 5.01
CA ASN A 156 -13.68 8.64 3.61
C ASN A 156 -12.19 8.31 3.49
N LEU A 157 -11.88 7.08 3.05
CA LEU A 157 -10.55 6.68 2.57
C LEU A 157 -10.54 6.78 1.04
N ILE A 158 -9.69 7.63 0.50
CA ILE A 158 -9.66 7.93 -0.92
C ILE A 158 -8.29 7.55 -1.47
N PHE A 159 -8.27 6.61 -2.41
CA PHE A 159 -7.09 6.29 -3.20
C PHE A 159 -7.01 7.24 -4.41
N CYS A 160 -5.83 7.82 -4.66
CA CYS A 160 -5.56 8.86 -5.65
C CYS A 160 -6.50 10.08 -5.55
N PRO A 161 -6.55 10.76 -4.40
CA PRO A 161 -7.45 11.89 -4.20
C PRO A 161 -7.14 13.04 -5.18
N GLY A 162 -8.18 13.60 -5.79
CA GLY A 162 -8.02 14.60 -6.85
C GLY A 162 -7.92 14.01 -8.26
N GLY A 163 -8.14 12.70 -8.39
CA GLY A 163 -8.01 11.96 -9.64
C GLY A 163 -6.58 11.49 -9.88
N PRO A 164 -6.26 11.04 -11.11
CA PRO A 164 -4.90 10.67 -11.46
C PRO A 164 -4.00 11.91 -11.42
N THR A 165 -3.42 12.19 -10.26
CA THR A 165 -2.24 13.05 -10.18
C THR A 165 -1.13 12.30 -10.89
N SER A 166 -0.67 12.84 -12.03
CA SER A 166 0.49 12.33 -12.74
C SER A 166 1.63 12.12 -11.76
N ALA A 167 1.86 10.87 -11.35
CA ALA A 167 3.14 10.45 -10.84
C ALA A 167 4.13 10.89 -11.92
N THR A 168 5.02 11.81 -11.57
CA THR A 168 6.07 12.34 -12.45
C THR A 168 6.61 11.19 -13.29
N THR A 169 6.26 11.18 -14.58
CA THR A 169 6.91 10.32 -15.56
C THR A 169 8.41 10.52 -15.37
N PRO A 170 9.23 9.47 -15.23
CA PRO A 170 10.67 9.63 -15.38
C PRO A 170 10.87 10.37 -16.69
N SER A 171 11.45 11.58 -16.65
CA SER A 171 11.74 12.33 -17.87
C SER A 171 12.42 11.36 -18.83
N ALA A 172 11.78 11.08 -19.96
CA ALA A 172 12.38 10.32 -21.03
C ALA A 172 13.76 10.95 -21.30
N PRO A 173 14.83 10.16 -21.54
CA PRO A 173 16.10 10.75 -21.91
C PRO A 173 15.88 11.67 -23.10
N ILE A 174 16.30 12.92 -22.98
CA ILE A 174 16.35 13.85 -24.11
C ILE A 174 17.30 13.20 -25.12
N ILE A 175 16.76 12.59 -26.17
CA ILE A 175 17.55 12.16 -27.32
C ILE A 175 17.95 13.45 -28.03
N HIS A 176 19.14 13.95 -27.71
CA HIS A 176 19.80 14.96 -28.52
C HIS A 176 19.97 14.39 -29.94
N PRO A 177 19.64 15.14 -31.01
CA PRO A 177 19.91 14.69 -32.37
C PRO A 177 21.42 14.50 -32.54
N LEU A 178 21.85 13.26 -32.84
CA LEU A 178 23.22 12.97 -33.22
C LEU A 178 23.47 13.58 -34.61
N THR A 179 24.29 14.62 -34.65
CA THR A 179 24.81 15.19 -35.89
C THR A 179 25.61 14.11 -36.63
N THR A 180 25.10 13.70 -37.79
CA THR A 180 25.76 12.72 -38.67
C THR A 180 27.04 13.32 -39.24
N ALA A 181 28.20 12.85 -38.76
CA ALA A 181 29.47 13.07 -39.44
C ALA A 181 29.71 11.92 -40.42
N THR A 182 29.65 12.24 -41.70
CA THR A 182 29.98 11.36 -42.84
C THR A 182 31.48 11.06 -42.83
N SER A 183 31.87 9.79 -42.78
CA SER A 183 33.21 9.35 -43.15
C SER A 183 33.15 8.20 -44.16
N THR A 184 33.94 8.36 -45.21
CA THR A 184 33.96 7.59 -46.46
C THR A 184 34.93 6.40 -46.39
N THR A 185 34.43 5.18 -46.65
CA THR A 185 34.94 4.15 -47.63
C THR A 185 36.35 3.51 -47.34
N PRO A 186 36.75 2.29 -47.83
CA PRO A 186 36.11 1.26 -48.68
C PRO A 186 36.12 -0.22 -48.21
N SER A 187 35.12 -0.94 -48.73
CA SER A 187 35.00 -2.33 -49.26
C SER A 187 36.20 -3.32 -49.33
N ALA A 188 35.98 -4.58 -48.87
CA ALA A 188 35.96 -5.85 -49.65
C ALA A 188 36.14 -7.10 -48.73
N PRO A 189 35.98 -8.37 -49.19
CA PRO A 189 34.78 -9.05 -49.71
C PRO A 189 34.41 -10.35 -48.95
N MET A 190 33.25 -10.94 -49.30
CA MET A 190 32.66 -12.19 -48.78
C MET A 190 33.53 -13.45 -48.92
N THR A 191 33.41 -14.39 -47.96
CA THR A 191 33.55 -15.84 -48.20
C THR A 191 32.57 -16.62 -47.33
N ALA A 192 31.78 -17.49 -47.96
CA ALA A 192 30.82 -18.41 -47.35
C ALA A 192 31.46 -19.75 -46.93
N ALA A 193 30.91 -20.41 -45.91
CA ALA A 193 30.78 -21.88 -45.87
C ALA A 193 29.90 -22.35 -44.68
N LEU A 194 28.84 -23.10 -44.99
CA LEU A 194 28.12 -24.00 -44.09
C LEU A 194 29.06 -25.15 -43.64
N THR A 195 28.83 -25.77 -42.46
CA THR A 195 28.19 -27.12 -42.34
C THR A 195 28.16 -27.59 -40.87
N THR A 196 26.96 -28.00 -40.45
CA THR A 196 26.49 -28.94 -39.41
C THR A 196 27.51 -29.93 -38.80
N THR A 197 27.39 -30.23 -37.49
CA THR A 197 27.29 -31.61 -36.92
C THR A 197 26.85 -31.58 -35.43
N ALA A 198 25.91 -32.48 -35.08
CA ALA A 198 25.34 -32.81 -33.76
C ALA A 198 26.41 -33.39 -32.78
N GLN A 199 26.24 -33.68 -31.48
CA GLN A 199 25.15 -34.16 -30.61
C GLN A 199 25.73 -34.21 -29.14
N PRO A 200 25.15 -34.94 -28.17
CA PRO A 200 24.27 -34.52 -27.06
C PRO A 200 24.94 -34.27 -25.69
N HIS A 201 24.18 -33.61 -24.80
CA HIS A 201 24.45 -33.48 -23.36
C HIS A 201 24.50 -34.83 -22.62
N LEU A 202 25.54 -34.96 -21.81
CA LEU A 202 25.86 -36.10 -20.95
C LEU A 202 25.05 -36.06 -19.64
N ARG A 203 24.55 -37.24 -19.23
CA ARG A 203 23.80 -37.52 -17.99
C ARG A 203 24.62 -37.31 -16.72
N SER A 204 23.96 -36.82 -15.66
CA SER A 204 24.38 -36.94 -14.25
C SER A 204 24.26 -38.37 -13.73
N PRO A 205 25.15 -38.83 -12.83
CA PRO A 205 24.94 -40.04 -12.05
C PRO A 205 24.31 -39.77 -10.68
N LEU A 206 23.48 -40.75 -10.31
CA LEU A 206 22.79 -40.98 -9.05
C LEU A 206 23.77 -41.51 -8.00
N GLY A 207 23.78 -40.94 -6.79
CA GLY A 207 24.51 -41.45 -5.62
C GLY A 207 23.53 -41.93 -4.54
N GLN A 208 23.65 -43.19 -4.16
CA GLN A 208 22.76 -43.95 -3.28
C GLN A 208 23.09 -43.79 -1.78
N HIS A 209 22.05 -44.06 -0.97
CA HIS A 209 21.99 -44.50 0.43
C HIS A 209 23.26 -45.06 1.07
N HIS A 210 23.43 -44.77 2.37
CA HIS A 210 23.74 -45.75 3.42
C HIS A 210 23.23 -45.27 4.79
N SER A 211 22.60 -46.22 5.50
CA SER A 211 22.28 -46.31 6.95
C SER A 211 21.28 -45.34 7.59
#